data_AF-A0A060BZP4-F1
#
_entry.id   AF-A0A060BZP4-F1
#
_cell.length_a   1.000
_cell.length_b   1.000
_cell.length_c   1.000
_cell.angle_alpha   90.00
_cell.angle_beta   90.00
_cell.angle_gamma   90.00
#
_symmetry.space_group_name_H-M   'P 1'
#
loop_
_entity.id
_entity.type
_entity.pdbx_description
1 polymer ?
#
loop_
_entity_poly.entity_id
_entity_poly.type
_entity_poly.pdbx_seq_one_letter_code
_entity_poly.pdbx_strand_id
1 'polypeptide(L)'
;YQALSALMPPFHSDTEEAALKYRVEPYVLAGDVYGEPPFSGRGGWTWYTGAASWLCRAAIKYLLGYDRRGARVRLNALLRPAGMKPR
;
A
#
# COMPACT_ATOMS: atom_id res chain seq x y z
N TYR A 1 -6.92 -3.90 5.86
CA TYR A 1 -6.52 -4.88 4.84
C TYR A 1 -6.95 -4.41 3.45
N GLN A 2 -8.26 -4.27 3.16
CA GLN A 2 -8.79 -3.75 1.89
C GLN A 2 -8.04 -2.51 1.33
N ALA A 3 -7.83 -1.48 2.17
CA ALA A 3 -7.10 -0.28 1.75
C ALA A 3 -5.63 -0.53 1.36
N LEU A 4 -4.94 -1.46 2.03
CA LEU A 4 -3.57 -1.83 1.64
C LEU A 4 -3.58 -2.58 0.31
N SER A 5 -4.53 -3.49 0.12
CA SER A 5 -4.70 -4.22 -1.14
C SER A 5 -4.97 -3.29 -2.33
N ALA A 6 -5.72 -2.22 -2.12
CA ALA A 6 -5.97 -1.24 -3.17
C ALA A 6 -4.76 -0.35 -3.51
N LEU A 7 -3.86 -0.11 -2.55
CA LEU A 7 -2.75 0.84 -2.71
C LEU A 7 -1.42 0.18 -3.07
N MET A 8 -1.14 -0.99 -2.50
CA MET A 8 0.21 -1.56 -2.56
C MET A 8 0.51 -2.21 -3.92
N PRO A 9 1.69 -1.95 -4.52
CA PRO A 9 2.04 -2.42 -5.86
C PRO A 9 1.96 -3.94 -6.08
N PRO A 10 2.35 -4.81 -5.12
CA PRO A 10 2.26 -6.25 -5.31
C PRO A 10 0.84 -6.74 -5.59
N PHE A 11 -0.21 -6.05 -5.09
CA PHE A 11 -1.60 -6.44 -5.36
C PHE A 11 -2.12 -6.00 -6.72
N HIS A 12 -1.34 -5.21 -7.48
CA HIS A 12 -1.63 -4.82 -8.86
C HIS A 12 -0.78 -5.60 -9.88
N SER A 13 0.12 -6.48 -9.42
CA SER A 13 1.14 -7.10 -10.25
C SER A 13 1.55 -8.50 -9.76
N ASP A 14 0.65 -9.20 -9.05
CA ASP A 14 0.86 -10.55 -8.54
C ASP A 14 0.77 -11.63 -9.61
N THR A 15 0.22 -11.31 -10.79
CA THR A 15 0.28 -12.13 -12.00
C THR A 15 0.91 -11.36 -13.16
N GLU A 16 1.35 -12.10 -14.19
CA GLU A 16 1.88 -11.50 -15.42
C GLU A 16 0.84 -10.61 -16.11
N GLU A 17 -0.41 -11.04 -16.19
CA GLU A 17 -1.50 -10.26 -16.78
C GLU A 17 -1.77 -8.98 -15.99
N ALA A 18 -1.74 -9.06 -14.66
CA ALA A 18 -1.90 -7.90 -13.78
C ALA A 18 -0.75 -6.91 -13.96
N ALA A 19 0.50 -7.39 -14.01
CA ALA A 19 1.68 -6.56 -14.25
C ALA A 19 1.63 -5.88 -15.64
N LEU A 20 1.22 -6.61 -16.68
CA LEU A 20 1.04 -6.08 -18.04
C LEU A 20 -0.09 -5.03 -18.13
N LYS A 21 -1.07 -5.11 -17.23
CA LYS A 21 -2.12 -4.09 -17.06
C LYS A 21 -1.63 -2.89 -16.25
N TYR A 22 -0.90 -3.11 -15.16
CA TYR A 22 -0.41 -2.05 -14.26
C TYR A 22 0.67 -1.19 -14.91
N ARG A 23 1.54 -1.78 -15.74
CA ARG A 23 2.52 -1.10 -16.62
C ARG A 23 3.53 -0.17 -15.92
N VAL A 24 3.73 -0.33 -14.62
CA VAL A 24 4.77 0.36 -13.86
C VAL A 24 5.45 -0.61 -12.90
N GLU A 25 6.48 -0.17 -12.19
CA GLU A 25 7.32 -1.06 -11.39
C GLU A 25 6.55 -1.67 -10.20
N PRO A 26 6.59 -3.00 -10.00
CA PRO A 26 5.77 -3.72 -9.02
C PRO A 26 6.27 -3.59 -7.57
N TYR A 27 7.27 -2.74 -7.33
CA TYR A 27 7.94 -2.58 -6.04
C TYR A 27 8.01 -1.13 -5.56
N VAL A 28 7.58 -0.16 -6.38
CA VAL A 28 7.46 1.26 -5.99
C VAL A 28 6.00 1.67 -6.02
N LEU A 29 5.60 2.53 -5.08
CA LEU A 29 4.24 3.04 -5.03
C LEU A 29 3.98 4.01 -6.19
N ALA A 30 2.90 3.81 -6.92
CA ALA A 30 2.42 4.76 -7.92
C ALA A 30 1.76 5.98 -7.24
N GLY A 31 1.82 7.14 -7.91
CA GLY A 31 1.09 8.32 -7.48
C GLY A 31 -0.42 8.17 -7.68
N ASP A 32 -0.81 7.44 -8.72
CA ASP A 32 -2.19 7.14 -9.06
C ASP A 32 -2.30 5.82 -9.84
N VAL A 33 -3.50 5.26 -9.81
CA VAL A 33 -3.93 4.14 -10.65
C VAL A 33 -5.16 4.61 -11.40
N TYR A 34 -5.12 4.57 -12.73
CA TYR A 34 -6.16 5.13 -13.57
C TYR A 34 -7.50 4.39 -13.37
N GLY A 35 -8.58 5.14 -13.22
CA GLY A 35 -9.93 4.58 -13.03
C GLY A 35 -10.69 4.32 -14.33
N GLU A 36 -10.42 5.11 -15.37
CA GLU A 36 -11.29 5.19 -16.57
C GLU A 36 -10.74 4.42 -17.78
N PRO A 37 -11.62 3.85 -18.63
CA PRO A 37 -11.23 3.33 -19.94
C PRO A 37 -10.58 4.42 -20.82
N PRO A 38 -9.65 4.05 -21.73
CA PRO A 38 -9.18 2.70 -22.03
C PRO A 38 -8.02 2.22 -21.15
N PHE A 39 -7.62 2.99 -20.13
CA PHE A 39 -6.39 2.77 -19.37
C PHE A 39 -6.61 2.35 -17.91
N SER A 40 -7.84 2.02 -17.55
CA SER A 40 -8.22 1.59 -16.20
C SER A 40 -7.28 0.50 -15.67
N GLY A 41 -6.74 0.71 -14.47
CA GLY A 41 -5.78 -0.15 -13.78
C GLY A 41 -4.30 0.08 -14.13
N ARG A 42 -3.96 1.00 -15.03
CA ARG A 42 -2.55 1.42 -15.24
C ARG A 42 -2.09 2.31 -14.09
N GLY A 43 -0.87 2.10 -13.62
CA GLY A 43 -0.19 2.99 -12.70
C GLY A 43 0.41 4.20 -13.41
N GLY A 44 0.51 5.32 -12.69
CA GLY A 44 1.16 6.55 -13.14
C GLY A 44 2.07 7.13 -12.07
N TRP A 45 3.01 7.99 -12.49
CA TRP A 45 3.84 8.80 -11.59
C TRP A 45 4.57 7.98 -10.51
N THR A 46 5.34 6.97 -10.92
CA THR A 46 6.15 6.17 -9.99
C THR A 46 7.39 6.92 -9.51
N TRP A 47 8.05 6.36 -8.49
CA TRP A 47 9.23 6.88 -7.79
C TRP A 47 9.01 8.15 -6.96
N TYR A 48 8.67 9.25 -7.61
CA TYR A 48 8.64 10.56 -6.99
C TYR A 48 7.21 11.01 -6.73
N THR A 49 6.61 10.46 -5.67
CA THR A 49 5.23 10.77 -5.27
C THR A 49 5.07 10.92 -3.76
N GLY A 50 4.22 11.87 -3.35
CA GLY A 50 3.81 12.04 -1.96
C GLY A 50 3.00 10.86 -1.41
N ALA A 51 2.44 10.01 -2.28
CA ALA A 51 1.73 8.80 -1.88
C ALA A 51 2.62 7.88 -1.03
N ALA A 52 3.91 7.76 -1.37
CA ALA A 52 4.85 6.91 -0.64
C ALA A 52 5.06 7.39 0.80
N SER A 53 5.22 8.71 0.98
CA SER A 53 5.33 9.34 2.30
C SER A 53 4.09 9.13 3.15
N TRP A 54 2.90 9.27 2.56
CA TRP A 54 1.64 9.03 3.26
C TRP A 54 1.46 7.56 3.67
N LEU A 55 1.74 6.63 2.76
CA LEU A 55 1.66 5.20 3.05
C LEU A 55 2.65 4.81 4.14
N CYS A 56 3.90 5.27 4.09
CA CYS A 56 4.92 5.01 5.10
C CYS A 56 4.49 5.54 6.48
N ARG A 57 4.01 6.79 6.55
CA ARG A 57 3.49 7.37 7.79
C ARG A 57 2.31 6.57 8.34
N ALA A 58 1.36 6.20 7.48
CA ALA A 58 0.20 5.43 7.90
C ALA A 58 0.58 4.03 8.38
N ALA A 59 1.52 3.37 7.70
CA ALA A 59 2.04 2.07 8.10
C ALA A 59 2.68 2.11 9.49
N ILE A 60 3.57 3.07 9.74
CA ILE A 60 4.25 3.18 11.04
C ILE A 60 3.28 3.61 12.15
N LYS A 61 2.49 4.66 11.92
CA LYS A 61 1.67 5.26 12.98
C LYS A 61 0.41 4.47 13.29
N TYR A 62 -0.25 3.91 12.27
CA TYR A 62 -1.57 3.32 12.43
C TYR A 62 -1.55 1.80 12.27
N LEU A 63 -0.85 1.26 11.26
CA LEU A 63 -0.83 -0.21 11.06
C LEU A 63 0.05 -0.92 12.10
N LEU A 64 1.28 -0.45 12.30
CA LEU A 64 2.17 -0.93 13.36
C LEU A 64 1.80 -0.32 14.72
N GLY A 65 1.06 0.80 14.72
CA GLY A 65 0.55 1.43 15.93
C GLY A 65 1.63 2.10 16.78
N TYR A 66 2.69 2.62 16.16
CA TYR A 66 3.78 3.28 16.87
C TYR A 66 3.39 4.69 17.36
N ASP A 67 3.27 4.81 18.69
CA ASP A 67 3.06 6.08 19.40
C ASP A 67 4.19 6.32 20.40
N ARG A 68 4.87 7.46 20.30
CA ARG A 68 5.95 7.86 21.23
C ARG A 68 5.55 9.16 21.93
N ARG A 69 5.58 9.15 23.26
CA ARG A 69 5.31 10.31 24.12
C ARG A 69 6.49 10.51 25.06
N GLY A 70 7.38 11.45 24.70
CA GLY A 70 8.64 11.67 25.41
C GLY A 70 9.52 10.42 25.42
N ALA A 71 9.79 9.89 26.62
CA ALA A 71 10.56 8.66 26.84
C ALA A 71 9.73 7.37 26.78
N ARG A 72 8.40 7.45 26.64
CA ARG A 72 7.52 6.28 26.56
C ARG A 72 7.15 5.95 25.12
N VAL A 73 7.18 4.67 24.79
CA VAL A 73 6.72 4.12 23.50
C VAL A 73 5.56 3.15 23.75
N ARG A 74 4.52 3.24 22.92
CA ARG A 74 3.42 2.29 22.84
C ARG A 74 3.36 1.73 21.42
N LEU A 75 3.14 0.41 21.34
CA LEU A 75 2.84 -0.28 20.10
C LEU A 75 1.46 -0.90 20.23
N ASN A 76 0.56 -0.58 19.30
CA ASN A 76 -0.77 -1.18 19.22
C ASN A 76 -1.08 -1.54 17.76
N ALA A 77 -0.52 -2.66 17.30
CA ALA A 77 -0.62 -3.06 15.91
C ALA A 77 -2.07 -3.39 15.51
N LEU A 78 -2.51 -2.84 14.38
CA LEU A 78 -3.78 -3.17 13.72
C LEU A 78 -3.62 -4.25 12.65
N LEU A 79 -2.42 -4.84 12.54
CA LEU A 79 -2.15 -5.95 11.66
C LEU A 79 -2.67 -7.24 12.30
N ARG A 80 -3.37 -8.05 11.50
CA ARG A 80 -3.76 -9.40 11.91
C ARG A 80 -2.52 -10.31 11.84
N PRO A 81 -2.29 -11.18 12.83
CA PRO A 81 -1.26 -12.21 12.72
C PRO A 81 -1.52 -13.12 11.51
N ALA A 82 -0.48 -13.49 10.77
CA ALA A 82 -0.60 -14.42 9.67
C ALA A 82 -1.20 -15.77 10.16
N GLY A 83 -2.21 -16.29 9.46
CA GLY A 83 -2.85 -17.58 9.75
C GLY A 83 -4.16 -17.53 10.56
N MET A 84 -4.62 -16.36 11.02
CA MET A 84 -5.88 -16.24 11.77
C MET A 84 -7.10 -16.09 10.83
N LYS A 85 -8.04 -17.04 10.86
CA LYS A 85 -9.29 -16.97 10.08
C LYS A 85 -10.11 -15.70 10.45
N PRO A 86 -10.84 -15.09 9.50
CA PRO A 86 -11.81 -14.05 9.83
C PRO A 86 -12.88 -14.60 10.79
N ARG A 87 -13.29 -13.76 11.75
CA ARG A 87 -14.49 -14.03 12.56
C ARG A 87 -15.74 -13.83 11.70
#